data_AF-A0A2V7ZG95-F1
#
_entry.id   AF-A0A2V7ZG95-F1
#
_cell.length_a   1.000
_cell.length_b   1.000
_cell.length_c   1.000
_cell.angle_alpha   90.00
_cell.angle_beta   90.00
_cell.angle_gamma   90.00
#
_symmetry.space_group_name_H-M   'P 1'
#
loop_
_entity.id
_entity.type
_entity.pdbx_description
1 polymer ?
#
loop_
_entity_poly.entity_id
_entity_poly.type
_entity_poly.pdbx_seq_one_letter_code
_entity_poly.pdbx_strand_id
1 'polypeptide(L)'
;MTDRLRHVMQSRDLGYEEIQVVTGDLGRIEQVNPAVLMALAHEWRRIVGTAVFKSAAEAHKRANNIVEREWVSVATPLSRSEQQALLTETAEVDLRKAVDRVSAEIETAHATGSARKAIEAVGSIQPQIANFFDQVRVVVPDERLRTGRLSLLRDFRDVVARVGDPSAFAGQSG
;
A
#
# COMPACT_ATOMS: atom_id res chain seq x y z
N MET A 1 20.24 -11.33 5.83
CA MET A 1 19.54 -10.88 7.06
C MET A 1 18.13 -11.49 7.15
N THR A 2 17.39 -11.52 6.03
CA THR A 2 15.99 -11.98 5.91
C THR A 2 15.73 -13.40 6.43
N ASP A 3 16.59 -14.37 6.12
CA ASP A 3 16.39 -15.77 6.60
C ASP A 3 16.44 -15.89 8.12
N ARG A 4 17.31 -15.10 8.76
CA ARG A 4 17.45 -15.10 10.22
C ARG A 4 16.23 -14.44 10.89
N LEU A 5 15.72 -13.36 10.31
CA LEU A 5 14.48 -12.73 10.75
C LEU A 5 13.30 -13.71 10.60
N ARG A 6 13.14 -14.29 9.41
CA ARG A 6 12.09 -15.28 9.11
C ARG A 6 12.10 -16.44 10.10
N HIS A 7 13.29 -16.96 10.45
CA HIS A 7 13.44 -18.02 11.44
C HIS A 7 13.04 -17.58 12.87
N VAL A 8 13.38 -16.35 13.28
CA VAL A 8 12.92 -15.76 14.56
C VAL A 8 11.40 -15.56 14.59
N MET A 9 10.79 -15.18 13.46
CA MET A 9 9.33 -15.03 13.36
C MET A 9 8.62 -16.40 13.46
N GLN A 10 9.15 -17.42 12.77
CA GLN A 10 8.62 -18.79 12.79
C GLN A 10 8.70 -19.43 14.19
N SER A 11 9.79 -19.20 14.93
CA SER A 11 9.93 -19.69 16.32
C SER A 11 9.02 -18.99 17.33
N ARG A 12 8.26 -17.97 16.91
CA ARG A 12 7.29 -17.22 17.73
C ARG A 12 5.84 -17.39 17.26
N ASP A 13 5.51 -18.53 16.65
CA ASP A 13 4.15 -18.91 16.21
C ASP A 13 3.52 -17.99 15.14
N LEU A 14 4.34 -17.26 14.38
CA LEU A 14 3.87 -16.55 13.20
C LEU A 14 3.81 -17.49 11.98
N GLY A 15 2.68 -17.45 11.30
CA GLY A 15 2.41 -18.19 10.06
C GLY A 15 3.17 -17.62 8.86
N TYR A 16 3.24 -18.41 7.79
CA TYR A 16 3.94 -18.05 6.55
C TYR A 16 3.48 -16.71 5.95
N GLU A 17 2.17 -16.47 5.93
CA GLU A 17 1.55 -15.27 5.33
C GLU A 17 1.83 -14.00 6.15
N GLU A 18 1.85 -14.12 7.49
CA GLU A 18 2.17 -13.03 8.42
C GLU A 18 3.64 -12.60 8.28
N ILE A 19 4.50 -13.52 7.89
CA ILE A 19 5.89 -13.22 7.55
C ILE A 19 5.96 -12.61 6.15
N GLN A 20 5.21 -13.14 5.18
CA GLN A 20 5.24 -12.68 3.79
C GLN A 20 4.71 -11.25 3.63
N VAL A 21 3.65 -10.86 4.35
CA VAL A 21 3.08 -9.50 4.30
C VAL A 21 4.10 -8.42 4.68
N VAL A 22 5.02 -8.72 5.63
CA VAL A 22 6.04 -7.76 6.09
C VAL A 22 7.43 -7.99 5.48
N THR A 23 7.67 -9.13 4.82
CA THR A 23 8.97 -9.48 4.19
C THR A 23 8.94 -9.58 2.67
N GLY A 24 7.79 -9.35 2.02
CA GLY A 24 7.60 -9.47 0.58
C GLY A 24 8.47 -8.52 -0.27
N ASP A 25 8.83 -7.34 0.28
CA ASP A 25 9.78 -6.43 -0.33
C ASP A 25 11.09 -6.39 0.48
N LEU A 26 12.09 -7.13 -0.03
CA LEU A 26 13.41 -7.31 0.59
C LEU A 26 14.16 -6.00 0.82
N GLY A 27 13.95 -4.97 -0.03
CA GLY A 27 14.61 -3.67 0.09
C GLY A 27 14.20 -2.90 1.36
N ARG A 28 13.01 -3.19 1.91
CA ARG A 28 12.49 -2.52 3.11
C ARG A 28 12.99 -3.13 4.42
N ILE A 29 13.37 -4.41 4.41
CA ILE A 29 13.74 -5.17 5.61
C ILE A 29 15.06 -4.66 6.21
N GLU A 30 15.97 -4.15 5.39
CA GLU A 30 17.27 -3.66 5.85
C GLU A 30 17.19 -2.32 6.59
N GLN A 31 16.11 -1.56 6.41
CA GLN A 31 15.93 -0.21 6.97
C GLN A 31 14.92 -0.15 8.11
N VAL A 32 14.14 -1.21 8.34
CA VAL A 32 13.09 -1.24 9.36
C VAL A 32 13.52 -2.11 10.52
N ASN A 33 13.34 -1.60 11.74
CA ASN A 33 13.64 -2.34 12.96
C ASN A 33 12.85 -3.67 13.01
N PRO A 34 13.49 -4.84 13.21
CA PRO A 34 12.83 -6.14 13.32
C PRO A 34 11.64 -6.20 14.28
N ALA A 35 11.67 -5.43 15.38
CA ALA A 35 10.55 -5.34 16.32
C ALA A 35 9.30 -4.72 15.70
N VAL A 36 9.47 -3.75 14.79
CA VAL A 36 8.36 -3.12 14.05
C VAL A 36 7.74 -4.12 13.07
N LEU A 37 8.57 -4.90 12.37
CA LEU A 37 8.08 -5.95 11.45
C LEU A 37 7.26 -7.02 12.19
N MET A 38 7.71 -7.44 13.38
CA MET A 38 6.95 -8.34 14.26
C MET A 38 5.62 -7.73 14.72
N ALA A 39 5.62 -6.47 15.16
CA ALA A 39 4.41 -5.80 15.61
C ALA A 39 3.38 -5.64 14.49
N LEU A 40 3.84 -5.32 13.27
CA LEU A 40 3.00 -5.28 12.08
C LEU A 40 2.40 -6.66 11.76
N ALA A 41 3.21 -7.72 11.77
CA ALA A 41 2.74 -9.09 11.51
C ALA A 41 1.62 -9.51 12.47
N HIS A 42 1.78 -9.24 13.78
CA HIS A 42 0.75 -9.54 14.77
C HIS A 42 -0.54 -8.75 14.57
N GLU A 43 -0.44 -7.48 14.19
CA GLU A 43 -1.64 -6.66 13.99
C GLU A 43 -2.36 -7.04 12.68
N TRP A 44 -1.62 -7.38 11.62
CA TRP A 44 -2.21 -7.95 10.40
C TRP A 44 -3.01 -9.22 10.70
N ARG A 45 -2.47 -10.16 11.51
CA ARG A 45 -3.21 -11.36 11.96
C ARG A 45 -4.54 -11.03 12.63
N ARG A 46 -4.61 -9.93 13.38
CA ARG A 46 -5.86 -9.53 14.07
C ARG A 46 -6.91 -9.03 13.09
N ILE A 47 -6.51 -8.41 11.99
CA ILE A 47 -7.44 -7.72 11.08
C ILE A 47 -7.71 -8.48 9.78
N VAL A 48 -6.89 -9.46 9.41
CA VAL A 48 -6.97 -10.21 8.13
C VAL A 48 -8.34 -10.85 7.86
N GLY A 49 -9.07 -11.24 8.92
CA GLY A 49 -10.41 -11.83 8.80
C GLY A 49 -11.54 -10.81 8.60
N THR A 50 -11.27 -9.51 8.71
CA THR A 50 -12.32 -8.46 8.72
C THR A 50 -12.74 -8.04 7.31
N ALA A 51 -13.99 -7.59 7.16
CA ALA A 51 -14.50 -7.06 5.88
C ALA A 51 -13.72 -5.83 5.41
N VAL A 52 -13.31 -4.96 6.35
CA VAL A 52 -12.50 -3.77 6.08
C VAL A 52 -11.16 -4.16 5.48
N PHE A 53 -10.47 -5.15 6.05
CA PHE A 53 -9.22 -5.67 5.51
C PHE A 53 -9.39 -6.24 4.11
N LYS A 54 -10.39 -7.11 3.89
CA LYS A 54 -10.62 -7.72 2.57
C LYS A 54 -10.83 -6.66 1.49
N SER A 55 -11.60 -5.62 1.80
CA SER A 55 -11.83 -4.52 0.86
C SER A 55 -10.56 -3.72 0.56
N ALA A 56 -9.75 -3.43 1.59
CA ALA A 56 -8.46 -2.74 1.41
C ALA A 56 -7.46 -3.58 0.61
N ALA A 57 -7.38 -4.89 0.86
CA ALA A 57 -6.52 -5.82 0.14
C ALA A 57 -6.89 -5.91 -1.35
N GLU A 58 -8.17 -6.01 -1.68
CA GLU A 58 -8.66 -6.01 -3.07
C GLU A 58 -8.37 -4.68 -3.79
N ALA A 59 -8.56 -3.54 -3.11
CA ALA A 59 -8.22 -2.23 -3.67
C ALA A 59 -6.72 -2.09 -3.97
N HIS A 60 -5.87 -2.55 -3.04
CA HIS A 60 -4.41 -2.54 -3.22
C HIS A 60 -3.98 -3.48 -4.37
N LYS A 61 -4.51 -4.70 -4.42
CA LYS A 61 -4.28 -5.66 -5.52
C LYS A 61 -4.69 -5.08 -6.87
N ARG A 62 -5.85 -4.42 -6.95
CA ARG A 62 -6.28 -3.75 -8.19
C ARG A 62 -5.32 -2.64 -8.60
N ALA A 63 -4.85 -1.83 -7.65
CA ALA A 63 -3.84 -0.80 -7.93
C ALA A 63 -2.52 -1.40 -8.42
N ASN A 64 -2.00 -2.44 -7.77
CA ASN A 64 -0.79 -3.15 -8.18
C ASN A 64 -0.92 -3.69 -9.60
N ASN A 65 -2.00 -4.42 -9.90
CA ASN A 65 -2.22 -5.00 -11.23
C ASN A 65 -2.31 -3.94 -12.34
N ILE A 66 -2.98 -2.81 -12.07
CA ILE A 66 -3.08 -1.71 -13.03
C ILE A 66 -1.72 -1.06 -13.23
N VAL A 67 -1.00 -0.75 -12.15
CA VAL A 67 0.34 -0.15 -12.24
C VAL A 67 1.27 -1.09 -12.99
N GLU A 68 1.39 -2.36 -12.60
CA GLU A 68 2.30 -3.31 -13.26
C GLU A 68 2.00 -3.50 -14.74
N ARG A 69 0.72 -3.59 -15.13
CA ARG A 69 0.33 -3.77 -16.53
C ARG A 69 0.53 -2.50 -17.36
N GLU A 70 0.16 -1.35 -16.83
CA GLU A 70 0.09 -0.10 -17.59
C GLU A 70 1.41 0.70 -17.54
N TRP A 71 2.20 0.54 -16.50
CA TRP A 71 3.43 1.32 -16.27
C TRP A 71 4.55 0.98 -17.26
N VAL A 72 4.55 -0.22 -17.85
CA VAL A 72 5.55 -0.65 -18.85
C VAL A 72 5.62 0.33 -20.04
N SER A 73 4.53 1.04 -20.34
CA SER A 73 4.44 2.02 -21.42
C SER A 73 4.62 3.48 -20.95
N VAL A 74 5.16 3.71 -19.75
CA VAL A 74 5.35 5.05 -19.17
C VAL A 74 6.84 5.31 -18.96
N ALA A 75 7.31 6.49 -19.36
CA ALA A 75 8.73 6.86 -19.22
C ALA A 75 9.13 7.07 -17.74
N THR A 76 8.54 8.06 -17.07
CA THR A 76 8.95 8.52 -15.73
C THR A 76 7.73 8.94 -14.91
N PRO A 77 7.69 8.67 -13.58
CA PRO A 77 6.64 9.20 -12.72
C PRO A 77 6.60 10.72 -12.73
N LEU A 78 5.39 11.29 -12.70
CA LEU A 78 5.24 12.72 -12.46
C LEU A 78 5.52 13.04 -11.00
N SER A 79 6.24 14.14 -10.77
CA SER A 79 6.42 14.70 -9.44
C SER A 79 5.09 15.16 -8.83
N ARG A 80 5.07 15.36 -7.50
CA ARG A 80 3.87 15.80 -6.79
C ARG A 80 3.32 17.14 -7.33
N SER A 81 4.18 18.08 -7.69
CA SER A 81 3.76 19.37 -8.27
C SER A 81 3.16 19.20 -9.67
N GLU A 82 3.73 18.32 -10.50
CA GLU A 82 3.18 18.01 -11.82
C GLU A 82 1.84 17.28 -11.74
N GLN A 83 1.70 16.33 -10.81
CA GLN A 83 0.43 15.68 -10.52
C GLN A 83 -0.62 16.71 -10.10
N GLN A 84 -0.28 17.65 -9.21
CA GLN A 84 -1.21 18.66 -8.71
C GLN A 84 -1.67 19.65 -9.78
N ALA A 85 -0.83 19.94 -10.77
CA ALA A 85 -1.18 20.79 -11.90
C ALA A 85 -2.03 20.06 -12.97
N LEU A 86 -1.98 18.73 -13.01
CA LEU A 86 -2.58 17.92 -14.07
C LEU A 86 -3.88 17.21 -13.63
N LEU A 87 -3.91 16.70 -12.40
CA LEU A 87 -5.03 15.97 -11.83
C LEU A 87 -6.03 16.96 -11.24
N THR A 88 -7.23 17.00 -11.83
CA THR A 88 -8.24 18.03 -11.56
C THR A 88 -9.58 17.45 -11.14
N GLU A 89 -9.84 16.16 -11.39
CA GLU A 89 -11.09 15.55 -10.96
C GLU A 89 -11.11 15.41 -9.44
N THR A 90 -12.30 15.60 -8.84
CA THR A 90 -12.47 15.55 -7.37
C THR A 90 -11.94 14.26 -6.77
N ALA A 91 -12.19 13.12 -7.42
CA ALA A 91 -11.73 11.82 -6.96
C ALA A 91 -10.19 11.67 -7.01
N GLU A 92 -9.51 12.31 -7.96
CA GLU A 92 -8.04 12.33 -8.04
C GLU A 92 -7.46 13.18 -6.90
N VAL A 93 -8.02 14.36 -6.68
CA VAL A 93 -7.61 15.30 -5.63
C VAL A 93 -7.81 14.69 -4.24
N ASP A 94 -8.94 14.02 -4.02
CA ASP A 94 -9.27 13.39 -2.74
C ASP A 94 -8.35 12.20 -2.46
N LEU A 95 -8.06 11.37 -3.46
CA LEU A 95 -7.08 10.29 -3.32
C LEU A 95 -5.69 10.86 -3.01
N ARG A 96 -5.26 11.91 -3.71
CA ARG A 96 -3.95 12.55 -3.45
C ARG A 96 -3.83 13.04 -2.00
N LYS A 97 -4.85 13.74 -1.50
CA LYS A 97 -4.89 14.19 -0.10
C LYS A 97 -4.84 13.02 0.88
N ALA A 98 -5.56 11.95 0.58
CA ALA A 98 -5.58 10.77 1.43
C ALA A 98 -4.21 10.07 1.46
N VAL A 99 -3.53 9.93 0.32
CA VAL A 99 -2.16 9.36 0.26
C VAL A 99 -1.20 10.22 1.08
N ASP A 100 -1.26 11.55 0.97
CA ASP A 100 -0.37 12.45 1.71
C ASP A 100 -0.61 12.36 3.23
N ARG A 101 -1.87 12.33 3.65
CA ARG A 101 -2.26 12.16 5.06
C ARG A 101 -1.77 10.82 5.61
N VAL A 102 -2.04 9.72 4.89
CA VAL A 102 -1.66 8.37 5.33
C VAL A 102 -0.14 8.22 5.39
N SER A 103 0.60 8.82 4.46
CA SER A 103 2.08 8.85 4.54
C SER A 103 2.56 9.48 5.86
N ALA A 104 2.02 10.64 6.24
CA ALA A 104 2.39 11.32 7.48
C ALA A 104 1.96 10.55 8.74
N GLU A 105 0.78 9.92 8.71
CA GLU A 105 0.29 9.08 9.81
C GLU A 105 1.16 7.83 10.00
N ILE A 106 1.59 7.17 8.91
CA ILE A 106 2.50 6.02 8.96
C ILE A 106 3.87 6.44 9.49
N GLU A 107 4.42 7.58 9.05
CA GLU A 107 5.69 8.11 9.56
C GLU A 107 5.62 8.37 11.07
N THR A 108 4.53 8.98 11.54
CA THR A 108 4.27 9.20 12.97
C THR A 108 4.11 7.89 13.73
N ALA A 109 3.39 6.93 13.16
CA ALA A 109 3.19 5.61 13.74
C ALA A 109 4.50 4.84 13.89
N HIS A 110 5.39 4.91 12.89
CA HIS A 110 6.73 4.35 12.96
C HIS A 110 7.59 5.03 14.02
N ALA A 111 7.57 6.36 14.09
CA ALA A 111 8.31 7.12 15.11
C ALA A 111 7.85 6.80 16.54
N THR A 112 6.57 6.48 16.72
CA THR A 112 5.97 6.13 18.02
C THR A 112 5.89 4.62 18.29
N GLY A 113 6.38 3.77 17.37
CA GLY A 113 6.34 2.32 17.49
C GLY A 113 4.93 1.70 17.44
N SER A 114 3.94 2.41 16.90
CA SER A 114 2.54 2.01 16.90
C SER A 114 2.11 1.32 15.60
N ALA A 115 2.32 0.01 15.49
CA ALA A 115 1.90 -0.79 14.33
C ALA A 115 0.39 -0.69 14.04
N ARG A 116 -0.45 -0.63 15.09
CA ARG A 116 -1.90 -0.44 14.96
C ARG A 116 -2.24 0.84 14.21
N LYS A 117 -1.67 1.98 14.60
CA LYS A 117 -1.93 3.27 13.95
C LYS A 117 -1.51 3.26 12.49
N ALA A 118 -0.40 2.60 12.15
CA ALA A 118 0.03 2.47 10.76
C ALA A 118 -0.99 1.67 9.91
N ILE A 119 -1.52 0.59 10.46
CA ILE A 119 -2.53 -0.25 9.80
C ILE A 119 -3.89 0.47 9.70
N GLU A 120 -4.32 1.17 10.75
CA GLU A 120 -5.54 2.00 10.73
C GLU A 120 -5.44 3.13 9.69
N ALA A 121 -4.27 3.77 9.57
CA ALA A 121 -4.02 4.77 8.55
C ALA A 121 -4.19 4.19 7.14
N VAL A 122 -3.61 3.01 6.87
CA VAL A 122 -3.81 2.31 5.60
C VAL A 122 -5.28 1.95 5.36
N GLY A 123 -6.00 1.46 6.37
CA GLY A 123 -7.44 1.17 6.23
C GLY A 123 -8.27 2.41 5.88
N SER A 124 -7.88 3.58 6.39
CA SER A 124 -8.62 4.84 6.20
C SER A 124 -8.63 5.38 4.76
N ILE A 125 -7.76 4.89 3.87
CA ILE A 125 -7.69 5.32 2.46
C ILE A 125 -8.68 4.58 1.55
N GLN A 126 -9.24 3.46 2.03
CA GLN A 126 -10.07 2.56 1.24
C GLN A 126 -11.23 3.29 0.52
N PRO A 127 -11.97 4.21 1.16
CA PRO A 127 -13.08 4.89 0.49
C PRO A 127 -12.62 5.76 -0.68
N GLN A 128 -11.47 6.42 -0.56
CA GLN A 128 -10.95 7.33 -1.59
C GLN A 128 -10.41 6.57 -2.79
N ILE A 129 -9.70 5.45 -2.58
CA ILE A 129 -9.24 4.61 -3.70
C ILE A 129 -10.41 3.91 -4.41
N ALA A 130 -11.45 3.51 -3.67
CA ALA A 130 -12.67 2.97 -4.26
C ALA A 130 -13.39 4.02 -5.14
N ASN A 131 -13.57 5.24 -4.61
CA ASN A 131 -14.16 6.35 -5.36
C ASN A 131 -13.32 6.73 -6.60
N PHE A 132 -11.99 6.74 -6.47
CA PHE A 132 -11.09 6.95 -7.62
C PHE A 132 -11.35 5.92 -8.72
N PHE A 133 -11.44 4.64 -8.37
CA PHE A 133 -11.67 3.59 -9.36
C PHE A 133 -13.06 3.56 -9.98
N ASP A 134 -14.05 4.15 -9.30
CA ASP A 134 -15.42 4.30 -9.79
C ASP A 134 -15.54 5.49 -10.75
N GLN A 135 -14.90 6.62 -10.40
CA GLN A 135 -15.06 7.88 -11.11
C GLN A 135 -13.97 8.13 -12.17
N VAL A 136 -12.75 7.61 -11.96
CA VAL A 136 -11.58 7.95 -12.77
C VAL A 136 -11.17 6.78 -13.66
N ARG A 137 -11.16 7.03 -14.97
CA ARG A 137 -10.59 6.08 -15.94
C ARG A 137 -9.08 6.27 -16.04
N VAL A 138 -8.30 5.27 -15.63
CA VAL A 138 -6.83 5.36 -15.63
C VAL A 138 -6.24 5.32 -17.05
N VAL A 139 -6.76 4.43 -17.90
CA VAL A 139 -6.30 4.28 -19.29
C VAL A 139 -7.11 5.20 -20.18
N VAL A 140 -6.48 6.29 -20.61
CA VAL A 140 -7.05 7.33 -21.48
C VAL A 140 -6.10 7.63 -22.66
N PRO A 141 -6.60 8.21 -23.77
CA PRO A 141 -5.75 8.57 -24.91
C PRO A 141 -4.70 9.64 -24.60
N ASP A 142 -4.96 10.52 -23.64
CA ASP A 142 -3.99 11.52 -23.20
C ASP A 142 -2.89 10.83 -22.37
N GLU A 143 -1.71 10.68 -22.98
CA GLU A 143 -0.56 10.03 -22.37
C GLU A 143 -0.07 10.73 -21.10
N ARG A 144 -0.15 12.06 -21.05
CA ARG A 144 0.30 12.83 -19.89
C ARG A 144 -0.66 12.60 -18.73
N LEU A 145 -1.97 12.70 -18.97
CA LEU A 145 -3.00 12.43 -17.97
C LEU A 145 -2.95 10.97 -17.47
N ARG A 146 -2.80 10.01 -18.39
CA ARG A 146 -2.58 8.59 -18.04
C ARG A 146 -1.37 8.43 -17.12
N THR A 147 -0.25 9.08 -17.44
CA THR A 147 0.98 9.04 -16.62
C THR A 147 0.75 9.65 -15.23
N GLY A 148 0.02 10.76 -15.13
CA GLY A 148 -0.34 11.37 -13.84
C GLY A 148 -1.19 10.46 -12.96
N ARG A 149 -2.23 9.83 -13.54
CA ARG A 149 -3.11 8.87 -12.83
C ARG A 149 -2.34 7.65 -12.37
N LEU A 150 -1.46 7.11 -13.22
CA LEU A 150 -0.61 5.99 -12.86
C LEU A 150 0.39 6.36 -11.75
N SER A 151 0.93 7.58 -11.77
CA SER A 151 1.86 8.06 -10.75
C SER A 151 1.17 8.18 -9.40
N LEU A 152 -0.08 8.67 -9.36
CA LEU A 152 -0.89 8.67 -8.14
C LEU A 152 -1.17 7.26 -7.60
N LEU A 153 -1.50 6.31 -8.47
CA LEU A 153 -1.70 4.91 -8.07
C LEU A 153 -0.42 4.25 -7.56
N ARG A 154 0.73 4.59 -8.16
CA ARG A 154 2.04 4.15 -7.68
C ARG A 154 2.34 4.73 -6.30
N ASP A 155 2.11 6.02 -6.08
CA ASP A 155 2.32 6.65 -4.77
C ASP A 155 1.44 6.00 -3.68
N PHE A 156 0.18 5.70 -4.01
CA PHE A 156 -0.71 4.94 -3.13
C PHE A 156 -0.13 3.55 -2.80
N ARG A 157 0.27 2.79 -3.82
CA ARG A 157 0.91 1.48 -3.65
C ARG A 157 2.12 1.56 -2.73
N ASP A 158 3.02 2.50 -3.00
CA ASP A 158 4.28 2.66 -2.29
C ASP A 158 4.04 3.06 -0.82
N VAL A 159 3.01 3.89 -0.53
CA VAL A 159 2.60 4.22 0.84
C VAL A 159 2.04 3.00 1.59
N VAL A 160 1.15 2.21 0.97
CA VAL A 160 0.61 1.00 1.61
C VAL A 160 1.71 -0.03 1.85
N ALA A 161 2.62 -0.19 0.88
CA ALA A 161 3.76 -1.09 0.98
C ALA A 161 4.67 -0.78 2.17
N ARG A 162 4.62 0.45 2.76
CA ARG A 162 5.30 0.82 4.01
C ARG A 162 4.69 0.23 5.29
N VAL A 163 3.56 -0.47 5.21
CA VAL A 163 2.95 -1.16 6.37
C VAL A 163 2.86 -2.67 6.14
N GLY A 164 3.08 -3.09 4.91
CA GLY A 164 3.08 -4.48 4.45
C GLY A 164 2.25 -4.58 3.19
N ASP A 165 2.43 -5.64 2.41
CA ASP A 165 1.59 -5.88 1.24
C ASP A 165 0.36 -6.72 1.62
N PRO A 166 -0.83 -6.12 1.79
CA PRO A 166 -2.05 -6.85 2.16
C PRO A 166 -2.46 -7.91 1.12
N SER A 167 -1.96 -7.84 -0.13
CA SER A 167 -2.22 -8.86 -1.14
C SER A 167 -1.57 -10.21 -0.82
N ALA A 168 -0.58 -10.25 0.10
CA ALA A 168 0.01 -11.49 0.59
C ALA A 168 -1.00 -12.43 1.26
N PHE A 169 -2.13 -11.91 1.76
CA PHE A 169 -3.21 -12.71 2.33
C PHE A 169 -4.30 -13.07 1.31
N ALA A 170 -4.24 -12.54 0.08
CA ALA A 170 -5.26 -12.76 -0.95
C ALA A 170 -5.13 -14.14 -1.66
N GLY A 171 -4.19 -14.98 -1.23
CA GLY A 171 -4.00 -16.35 -1.73
C GLY A 171 -5.05 -17.36 -1.26
N GLN A 172 -5.96 -16.99 -0.34
CA GLN A 172 -7.04 -17.86 0.13
C GLN A 172 -8.39 -17.42 -0.46
N SER A 173 -8.58 -17.75 -1.74
CA SER A 173 -9.91 -18.02 -2.30
C SER A 173 -9.80 -19.35 -3.02
N GLY A 174 -9.80 -20.42 -2.22
CA GLY A 174 -9.85 -21.82 -2.63
C GLY A 174 -10.66 -22.59 -1.61
#